data_AF-B1Z9D5-F1
#
_entry.id   AF-B1Z9D5-F1
#
_cell.length_a   1.000
_cell.length_b   1.000
_cell.length_c   1.000
_cell.angle_alpha   90.00
_cell.angle_beta   90.00
_cell.angle_gamma   90.00
#
_symmetry.space_group_name_H-M   'P 1'
#
loop_
_entity.id
_entity.type
_entity.pdbx_description
1 polymer ?
#
loop_
_entity_poly.entity_id
_entity_poly.type
_entity_poly.pdbx_seq_one_letter_code
_entity_poly.pdbx_strand_id
1 'polypeptide(L)'
;MLLPTDDTGHPLAERFRHFIRQQPFPCVGAKSALSRGQLKVLVARDIASDVDDARIYPALLAFICRYRARRDQFQSFAVLFEDARPLSEEAFEAALWKRMQSLSDRDSGLGHPQDSRVSADPDDPHFSMSLGGEGFFIVGLHPGASRKARRFEHPVLVFNLHDQFERLRAEGRYDRLRDSIVERDVAWAGSVNPMLAQHGERSAARQFSGRAVPDDWVCPYRRREGATEWDAQQVAADLRSGAFLAGQMEG
;
A
#
# COMPACT_ATOMS: atom_id res chain seq x y z
N MET A 1 -10.20 21.24 -3.48
CA MET A 1 -9.79 19.83 -3.56
C MET A 1 -8.78 19.72 -4.68
N LEU A 2 -7.49 19.54 -4.37
CA LEU A 2 -6.50 19.27 -5.42
C LEU A 2 -6.81 17.88 -5.98
N LEU A 3 -7.07 17.80 -7.29
CA LEU A 3 -7.21 16.50 -7.95
C LEU A 3 -5.94 15.68 -7.68
N PRO A 4 -6.06 14.37 -7.37
CA PRO A 4 -4.88 13.55 -7.13
C PRO A 4 -3.97 13.57 -8.36
N THR A 5 -2.70 13.94 -8.15
CA THR A 5 -1.71 14.04 -9.22
C THR A 5 -1.02 12.69 -9.44
N ASP A 6 -0.72 12.39 -10.70
CA ASP A 6 0.19 11.31 -11.07
C ASP A 6 1.59 11.92 -11.21
N ASP A 7 2.42 11.73 -10.19
CA ASP A 7 3.75 12.33 -10.07
C ASP A 7 4.81 11.51 -10.84
N THR A 8 4.40 10.74 -11.86
CA THR A 8 5.30 9.91 -12.67
C THR A 8 6.46 10.69 -13.30
N GLY A 9 6.26 11.99 -13.61
CA GLY A 9 7.31 12.86 -14.14
C GLY A 9 8.27 13.45 -13.10
N HIS A 10 8.06 13.19 -11.81
CA HIS A 10 8.91 13.69 -10.75
C HIS A 10 10.31 13.05 -10.81
N PRO A 11 11.41 13.78 -10.51
CA PRO A 11 12.77 13.21 -10.55
C PRO A 11 12.95 11.95 -9.71
N LEU A 12 12.32 11.89 -8.52
CA LEU A 12 12.33 10.68 -7.67
C LEU A 12 11.60 9.50 -8.33
N ALA A 13 10.49 9.76 -9.02
CA ALA A 13 9.76 8.74 -9.76
C ALA A 13 10.60 8.19 -10.90
N GLU A 14 11.32 9.04 -11.63
CA GLU A 14 12.24 8.58 -12.68
C GLU A 14 13.37 7.70 -12.15
N ARG A 15 13.98 8.06 -11.00
CA ARG A 15 14.99 7.22 -10.34
C ARG A 15 14.42 5.88 -9.88
N PHE A 16 13.20 5.87 -9.33
CA PHE A 16 12.51 4.64 -8.93
C PHE A 16 12.20 3.74 -10.14
N ARG A 17 11.73 4.32 -11.25
CA ARG A 17 11.51 3.60 -12.51
C ARG A 17 12.82 3.05 -13.08
N HIS A 18 13.90 3.81 -13.01
CA HIS A 18 15.22 3.33 -13.40
C HIS A 18 15.64 2.13 -12.54
N PHE A 19 15.53 2.22 -11.22
CA PHE A 19 15.79 1.11 -10.29
C PHE A 19 15.01 -0.17 -10.67
N ILE A 20 13.70 -0.06 -10.94
CA ILE A 20 12.88 -1.22 -11.37
C ILE A 20 13.37 -1.82 -12.71
N ARG A 21 13.83 -0.99 -13.66
CA ARG A 21 14.32 -1.45 -14.97
C ARG A 21 15.64 -2.20 -14.90
N GLN A 22 16.42 -2.01 -13.83
CA GLN A 22 17.73 -2.65 -13.72
C GLN A 22 17.59 -4.17 -13.86
N GLN A 23 18.49 -4.76 -14.67
CA GLN A 23 18.47 -6.21 -14.92
C GLN A 23 18.44 -7.04 -13.63
N PRO A 24 19.26 -6.73 -12.59
CA PRO A 24 19.25 -7.45 -11.33
C PRO A 24 17.93 -7.40 -10.55
N PHE A 25 17.06 -6.43 -10.82
CA PHE A 25 15.79 -6.31 -10.08
C PHE A 25 14.84 -7.50 -10.39
N PRO A 26 14.39 -8.27 -9.39
CA PRO A 26 13.83 -9.61 -9.60
C PRO A 26 12.32 -9.60 -9.81
N CYS A 27 11.63 -8.53 -9.41
CA CYS A 27 10.18 -8.46 -9.46
C CYS A 27 9.67 -8.23 -10.89
N VAL A 28 9.35 -9.32 -11.58
CA VAL A 28 8.77 -9.30 -12.93
C VAL A 28 7.38 -8.64 -12.98
N GLY A 29 6.62 -8.69 -11.88
CA GLY A 29 5.35 -7.97 -11.78
C GLY A 29 5.54 -6.46 -11.88
N ALA A 30 6.48 -5.90 -11.12
CA ALA A 30 6.83 -4.48 -11.17
C ALA A 30 7.42 -4.07 -12.53
N LYS A 31 8.27 -4.91 -13.14
CA LYS A 31 8.77 -4.69 -14.50
C LYS A 31 7.64 -4.66 -15.54
N SER A 32 6.65 -5.54 -15.40
CA SER A 32 5.47 -5.57 -16.26
C SER A 32 4.56 -4.36 -16.06
N ALA A 33 4.33 -3.95 -14.81
CA ALA A 33 3.57 -2.73 -14.50
C ALA A 33 4.23 -1.50 -15.14
N LEU A 34 5.56 -1.40 -15.05
CA LEU A 34 6.31 -0.29 -15.60
C LEU A 34 6.31 -0.28 -17.15
N SER A 35 6.54 -1.43 -17.80
CA SER A 35 6.60 -1.49 -19.27
C SER A 35 5.26 -1.21 -19.94
N ARG A 36 4.15 -1.48 -19.24
CA ARG A 36 2.79 -1.23 -19.71
C ARG A 36 2.23 0.13 -19.30
N GLY A 37 2.99 0.96 -18.58
CA GLY A 37 2.51 2.25 -18.07
C GLY A 37 1.41 2.13 -17.01
N GLN A 38 1.38 0.99 -16.31
CA GLN A 38 0.39 0.61 -15.30
C GLN A 38 0.87 0.84 -13.85
N LEU A 39 2.06 1.41 -13.67
CA LEU A 39 2.55 1.94 -12.39
C LEU A 39 2.14 3.41 -12.25
N LYS A 40 1.33 3.72 -11.24
CA LYS A 40 0.99 5.09 -10.84
C LYS A 40 1.82 5.52 -9.65
N VAL A 41 2.24 6.78 -9.62
CA VAL A 41 3.17 7.29 -8.62
C VAL A 41 2.60 8.53 -7.96
N LEU A 42 2.73 8.60 -6.64
CA LEU A 42 2.56 9.83 -5.86
C LEU A 42 3.84 10.06 -5.06
N VAL A 43 4.30 11.32 -5.03
CA VAL A 43 5.43 11.74 -4.20
C VAL A 43 4.88 12.44 -2.96
N ALA A 44 5.31 11.94 -1.80
CA ALA A 44 5.02 12.44 -0.46
C ALA A 44 6.34 12.84 0.21
N ARG A 45 6.28 13.54 1.33
CA ARG A 45 7.47 14.06 2.01
C ARG A 45 8.11 13.04 2.93
N ASP A 46 7.45 12.68 4.02
CA ASP A 46 8.03 11.89 5.11
C ASP A 46 7.13 10.73 5.51
N ILE A 47 7.67 9.50 5.47
CA ILE A 47 6.96 8.28 5.87
C ILE A 47 6.63 8.25 7.37
N ALA A 48 7.37 8.99 8.20
CA ALA A 48 7.10 9.09 9.62
C ALA A 48 5.92 10.03 9.95
N SER A 49 5.42 10.81 8.98
CA SER A 49 4.37 11.82 9.14
C SER A 49 3.08 11.43 8.42
N ASP A 50 1.93 11.80 8.99
CA ASP A 50 0.58 11.58 8.44
C ASP A 50 -0.01 12.76 7.69
N VAL A 51 0.74 13.86 7.58
CA VAL A 51 0.27 15.06 6.88
C VAL A 51 -0.09 14.74 5.43
N ASP A 52 0.75 13.96 4.74
CA ASP A 52 0.53 13.64 3.32
C ASP A 52 -0.45 12.48 3.11
N ASP A 53 -0.93 11.80 4.16
CA ASP A 53 -1.99 10.79 4.02
C ASP A 53 -3.27 11.43 3.45
N ALA A 54 -3.47 12.73 3.65
CA ALA A 54 -4.62 13.48 3.10
C ALA A 54 -4.54 13.62 1.57
N ARG A 55 -3.35 13.44 1.00
CA ARG A 55 -3.13 13.33 -0.44
C ARG A 55 -3.07 11.87 -0.89
N ILE A 56 -2.39 11.00 -0.12
CA ILE A 56 -2.22 9.58 -0.46
C ILE A 56 -3.58 8.88 -0.58
N TYR A 57 -4.47 9.07 0.39
CA TYR A 57 -5.73 8.33 0.43
C TYR A 57 -6.66 8.66 -0.76
N PRO A 58 -6.95 9.93 -1.12
CA PRO A 58 -7.70 10.24 -2.34
C PRO A 58 -7.03 9.75 -3.63
N ALA A 59 -5.70 9.76 -3.71
CA ALA A 59 -4.98 9.22 -4.87
C ALA A 59 -5.12 7.70 -4.98
N LEU A 60 -5.10 6.99 -3.85
CA LEU A 60 -5.37 5.55 -3.79
C LEU A 60 -6.81 5.24 -4.25
N LEU A 61 -7.80 6.00 -3.79
CA LEU A 61 -9.19 5.86 -4.25
C LEU A 61 -9.33 6.11 -5.77
N ALA A 62 -8.65 7.13 -6.29
CA ALA A 62 -8.63 7.39 -7.73
C ALA A 62 -7.98 6.23 -8.51
N PHE A 63 -6.91 5.63 -7.99
CA PHE A 63 -6.31 4.42 -8.54
C PHE A 63 -7.29 3.23 -8.55
N ILE A 64 -8.00 3.00 -7.44
CA ILE A 64 -9.04 1.95 -7.34
C ILE A 64 -10.16 2.16 -8.37
N CYS A 65 -10.68 3.38 -8.50
CA CYS A 65 -11.71 3.69 -9.49
C CYS A 65 -11.25 3.40 -10.92
N ARG A 66 -10.00 3.75 -11.26
CA ARG A 66 -9.41 3.44 -12.58
C ARG A 66 -9.26 1.93 -12.79
N TYR A 67 -8.81 1.20 -11.77
CA TYR A 67 -8.70 -0.26 -11.83
C TYR A 67 -10.06 -0.91 -12.08
N ARG A 68 -11.10 -0.50 -11.35
CA ARG A 68 -12.46 -1.03 -11.51
C ARG A 68 -13.00 -0.81 -12.93
N ALA A 69 -12.68 0.33 -13.52
CA ALA A 69 -13.07 0.64 -14.90
C ALA A 69 -12.32 -0.21 -15.94
N ARG A 70 -11.04 -0.57 -15.68
CA ARG A 70 -10.21 -1.39 -16.56
C ARG A 70 -9.31 -2.31 -15.74
N ARG A 71 -9.72 -3.57 -15.57
CA ARG A 71 -9.03 -4.57 -14.75
C ARG A 71 -7.85 -5.24 -15.48
N ASP A 72 -6.99 -4.44 -16.10
CA ASP A 72 -5.76 -4.94 -16.72
C ASP A 72 -4.81 -5.51 -15.65
N GLN A 73 -4.07 -6.56 -16.00
CA GLN A 73 -3.10 -7.21 -15.10
C GLN A 73 -1.83 -6.36 -14.93
N PHE A 74 -1.24 -6.37 -13.73
CA PHE A 74 -0.01 -5.65 -13.34
C PHE A 74 -0.20 -4.13 -13.18
N GLN A 75 -1.27 -3.71 -12.51
CA GLN A 75 -1.45 -2.35 -12.00
C GLN A 75 -0.93 -2.22 -10.58
N SER A 76 -0.17 -1.16 -10.32
CA SER A 76 0.36 -0.85 -8.99
C SER A 76 0.30 0.64 -8.73
N PHE A 77 0.15 1.02 -7.47
CA PHE A 77 0.26 2.40 -7.01
C PHE A 77 1.45 2.51 -6.06
N ALA A 78 2.39 3.41 -6.33
CA ALA A 78 3.57 3.63 -5.51
C ALA A 78 3.53 5.01 -4.86
N VAL A 79 3.77 5.05 -3.56
CA VAL A 79 4.03 6.29 -2.81
C VAL A 79 5.52 6.35 -2.53
N LEU A 80 6.20 7.37 -3.05
CA LEU A 80 7.62 7.63 -2.84
C LEU A 80 7.77 8.76 -1.82
N PHE A 81 8.60 8.58 -0.81
CA PHE A 81 8.85 9.59 0.21
C PHE A 81 10.16 10.33 -0.07
N GLU A 82 10.12 11.65 -0.21
CA GLU A 82 11.30 12.48 -0.52
C GLU A 82 12.36 12.41 0.57
N ASP A 83 11.93 12.28 1.82
CA ASP A 83 12.83 12.19 2.95
C ASP A 83 13.62 10.87 2.93
N ALA A 84 14.92 10.99 2.67
CA ALA A 84 15.87 9.88 2.60
C ALA A 84 16.56 9.59 3.95
N ARG A 85 16.08 10.14 5.08
CA ARG A 85 16.70 9.92 6.39
C ARG A 85 16.90 8.41 6.62
N PRO A 86 18.11 7.99 7.03
CA PRO A 86 18.37 6.58 7.32
C PRO A 86 17.41 6.06 8.39
N LEU A 87 16.72 4.96 8.06
CA LEU A 87 15.84 4.23 8.97
C LEU A 87 16.38 2.81 9.11
N SER A 88 16.40 2.30 10.35
CA SER A 88 16.52 0.84 10.57
C SER A 88 15.30 0.13 9.99
N GLU A 89 15.39 -1.19 9.82
CA GLU A 89 14.24 -1.96 9.32
C GLU A 89 13.05 -1.87 10.29
N GLU A 90 13.29 -1.84 11.61
CA GLU A 90 12.26 -1.68 12.64
C GLU A 90 11.60 -0.30 12.57
N ALA A 91 12.41 0.76 12.41
CA ALA A 91 11.89 2.12 12.31
C ALA A 91 11.05 2.31 11.04
N PHE A 92 11.49 1.74 9.92
CA PHE A 92 10.72 1.73 8.68
C PHE A 92 9.42 0.92 8.81
N GLU A 93 9.48 -0.28 9.39
CA GLU A 93 8.30 -1.12 9.65
C GLU A 93 7.27 -0.40 10.53
N ALA A 94 7.71 0.25 11.60
CA ALA A 94 6.84 1.04 12.47
C ALA A 94 6.19 2.22 11.71
N ALA A 95 6.95 2.91 10.86
CA ALA A 95 6.42 4.00 10.03
C ALA A 95 5.39 3.48 9.01
N LEU A 96 5.69 2.38 8.31
CA LEU A 96 4.77 1.73 7.37
C LEU A 96 3.44 1.40 8.05
N TRP A 97 3.47 0.76 9.21
CA TRP A 97 2.25 0.38 9.90
C TRP A 97 1.48 1.59 10.45
N LYS A 98 2.16 2.67 10.86
CA LYS A 98 1.48 3.94 11.20
C LYS A 98 0.76 4.54 9.98
N ARG A 99 1.36 4.49 8.78
CA ARG A 99 0.68 4.91 7.54
C ARG A 99 -0.54 4.02 7.28
N MET A 100 -0.39 2.69 7.39
CA MET A 100 -1.51 1.76 7.16
C MET A 100 -2.66 1.96 8.13
N GLN A 101 -2.36 2.19 9.40
CA GLN A 101 -3.36 2.51 10.41
C GLN A 101 -4.09 3.81 10.06
N SER A 102 -3.38 4.88 9.73
CA SER A 102 -3.98 6.18 9.39
C SER A 102 -4.85 6.10 8.13
N LEU A 103 -4.39 5.40 7.08
CA LEU A 103 -5.18 5.19 5.87
C LEU A 103 -6.44 4.35 6.16
N SER A 104 -6.31 3.29 6.96
CA SER A 104 -7.45 2.44 7.36
C SER A 104 -8.44 3.18 8.25
N ASP A 105 -7.98 4.02 9.18
CA ASP A 105 -8.84 4.82 10.05
C ASP A 105 -9.67 5.81 9.23
N ARG A 106 -9.07 6.41 8.20
CA ARG A 106 -9.77 7.28 7.24
C ARG A 106 -10.77 6.50 6.39
N ASP A 107 -10.39 5.31 5.94
CA ASP A 107 -11.25 4.41 5.15
C ASP A 107 -12.52 4.03 5.91
N SER A 108 -12.36 3.55 7.15
CA SER A 108 -13.47 3.25 8.05
C SER A 108 -14.28 4.49 8.39
N GLY A 109 -13.64 5.63 8.65
CA GLY A 109 -14.31 6.90 8.97
C GLY A 109 -15.21 7.44 7.85
N LEU A 110 -14.89 7.11 6.59
CA LEU A 110 -15.73 7.44 5.42
C LEU A 110 -16.80 6.37 5.13
N GLY A 111 -16.83 5.29 5.90
CA GLY A 111 -17.79 4.20 5.72
C GLY A 111 -17.55 3.34 4.49
N HIS A 112 -16.31 3.27 3.99
CA HIS A 112 -16.00 2.36 2.89
C HIS A 112 -16.12 0.90 3.36
N PRO A 113 -16.78 0.04 2.56
CA PRO A 113 -16.89 -1.37 2.92
C PRO A 113 -15.52 -2.04 2.85
N GLN A 114 -15.36 -3.07 3.66
CA GLN A 114 -14.21 -3.95 3.55
C GLN A 114 -14.29 -4.76 2.25
N ASP A 115 -13.14 -5.14 1.72
CA ASP A 115 -13.10 -6.16 0.67
C ASP A 115 -13.43 -7.53 1.27
N SER A 116 -14.59 -8.08 0.93
CA SER A 116 -15.07 -9.37 1.44
C SER A 116 -14.27 -10.58 0.94
N ARG A 117 -13.31 -10.39 0.03
CA ARG A 117 -12.45 -11.44 -0.51
C ARG A 117 -11.21 -11.71 0.36
N VAL A 118 -10.92 -10.84 1.34
CA VAL A 118 -9.70 -10.94 2.17
C VAL A 118 -10.06 -10.85 3.65
N SER A 119 -9.23 -11.45 4.51
CA SER A 119 -9.40 -11.32 5.96
C SER A 119 -8.97 -9.94 6.44
N ALA A 120 -9.68 -9.40 7.43
CA ALA A 120 -9.34 -8.16 8.11
C ALA A 120 -8.42 -8.36 9.32
N ASP A 121 -8.27 -9.60 9.79
CA ASP A 121 -7.39 -9.97 10.88
C ASP A 121 -5.94 -10.04 10.38
N PRO A 122 -5.01 -9.20 10.86
CA PRO A 122 -3.62 -9.21 10.43
C PRO A 122 -2.85 -10.49 10.77
N ASP A 123 -3.38 -11.37 11.63
CA ASP A 123 -2.77 -12.66 11.93
C ASP A 123 -3.30 -13.81 11.05
N ASP A 124 -4.37 -13.56 10.27
CA ASP A 124 -4.95 -14.54 9.34
C ASP A 124 -4.06 -14.76 8.10
N PRO A 125 -3.81 -16.01 7.66
CA PRO A 125 -3.06 -16.29 6.44
C PRO A 125 -3.65 -15.69 5.14
N HIS A 126 -4.94 -15.35 5.13
CA HIS A 126 -5.65 -14.70 4.03
C HIS A 126 -5.77 -13.18 4.22
N PHE A 127 -5.05 -12.60 5.18
CA PHE A 127 -5.01 -11.16 5.40
C PHE A 127 -4.53 -10.41 4.16
N SER A 128 -5.17 -9.28 3.88
CA SER A 128 -4.64 -8.23 3.01
C SER A 128 -5.15 -6.88 3.50
N MET A 129 -4.39 -5.81 3.25
CA MET A 129 -4.81 -4.47 3.65
C MET A 129 -6.02 -4.03 2.81
N SER A 130 -7.20 -3.93 3.41
CA SER A 130 -8.42 -3.51 2.73
C SER A 130 -8.56 -2.00 2.78
N LEU A 131 -8.55 -1.34 1.62
CA LEU A 131 -8.76 0.12 1.48
C LEU A 131 -9.68 0.38 0.28
N GLY A 132 -10.68 1.24 0.43
CA GLY A 132 -11.62 1.62 -0.62
C GLY A 132 -12.43 0.46 -1.20
N GLY A 133 -12.60 -0.63 -0.44
CA GLY A 133 -13.23 -1.87 -0.87
C GLY A 133 -12.36 -2.75 -1.77
N GLU A 134 -11.04 -2.56 -1.80
CA GLU A 134 -10.09 -3.50 -2.45
C GLU A 134 -9.01 -3.94 -1.46
N GLY A 135 -8.62 -5.21 -1.51
CA GLY A 135 -7.49 -5.76 -0.78
C GLY A 135 -6.16 -5.45 -1.47
N PHE A 136 -5.14 -5.17 -0.67
CA PHE A 136 -3.80 -4.84 -1.13
C PHE A 136 -2.71 -5.68 -0.46
N PHE A 137 -1.77 -6.15 -1.28
CA PHE A 137 -0.45 -6.58 -0.84
C PHE A 137 0.52 -5.41 -0.97
N ILE A 138 1.10 -4.98 0.16
CA ILE A 138 1.97 -3.81 0.22
C ILE A 138 3.43 -4.24 0.23
N VAL A 139 4.23 -3.58 -0.59
CA VAL A 139 5.68 -3.80 -0.70
C VAL A 139 6.39 -2.55 -0.23
N GLY A 140 7.02 -2.62 0.94
CA GLY A 140 7.92 -1.61 1.46
C GLY A 140 9.33 -1.73 0.88
N LEU A 141 9.95 -0.59 0.54
CA LEU A 141 11.36 -0.47 0.20
C LEU A 141 11.97 0.70 0.99
N HIS A 142 13.23 0.60 1.40
CA HIS A 142 13.96 1.69 2.05
C HIS A 142 15.48 1.50 1.96
N PRO A 143 16.30 2.56 2.17
CA PRO A 143 17.75 2.48 2.00
C PRO A 143 18.45 1.48 2.92
N GLY A 144 17.86 1.26 4.09
CA GLY A 144 18.38 0.36 5.13
C GLY A 144 17.98 -1.10 4.98
N ALA A 145 17.22 -1.47 3.94
CA ALA A 145 16.70 -2.83 3.82
C ALA A 145 17.82 -3.87 3.69
N SER A 146 17.73 -4.95 4.46
CA SER A 146 18.65 -6.09 4.41
C SER A 146 18.64 -6.76 3.03
N ARG A 147 17.46 -6.87 2.42
CA ARG A 147 17.26 -7.42 1.07
C ARG A 147 17.54 -6.38 -0.01
N LYS A 148 18.46 -6.68 -0.92
CA LYS A 148 18.82 -5.79 -2.05
C LYS A 148 17.60 -5.39 -2.90
N ALA A 149 16.66 -6.31 -3.12
CA ALA A 149 15.44 -6.02 -3.86
C ALA A 149 14.48 -5.05 -3.17
N ARG A 150 14.66 -4.82 -1.87
CA ARG A 150 13.91 -3.82 -1.09
C ARG A 150 14.74 -2.56 -0.82
N ARG A 151 15.95 -2.45 -1.37
CA ARG A 151 16.89 -1.34 -1.11
C ARG A 151 16.83 -0.29 -2.22
N PHE A 152 15.81 0.55 -2.16
CA PHE A 152 15.76 1.78 -2.95
C PHE A 152 16.30 2.96 -2.12
N GLU A 153 16.84 3.98 -2.79
CA GLU A 153 17.54 5.11 -2.15
C GLU A 153 16.61 6.05 -1.33
N HIS A 154 15.29 5.82 -1.38
CA HIS A 154 14.28 6.47 -0.55
C HIS A 154 13.25 5.45 -0.03
N PRO A 155 12.50 5.76 1.04
CA PRO A 155 11.34 4.97 1.46
C PRO A 155 10.26 4.93 0.36
N VAL A 156 9.66 3.76 0.15
CA VAL A 156 8.59 3.52 -0.83
C VAL A 156 7.57 2.55 -0.27
N LEU A 157 6.29 2.83 -0.53
CA LEU A 157 5.20 1.88 -0.34
C LEU A 157 4.53 1.61 -1.68
N VAL A 158 4.55 0.35 -2.14
CA VAL A 158 3.87 -0.07 -3.37
C VAL A 158 2.65 -0.91 -3.03
N PHE A 159 1.48 -0.43 -3.41
CA PHE A 159 0.19 -1.07 -3.26
C PHE A 159 -0.12 -1.90 -4.50
N ASN A 160 -0.26 -3.22 -4.31
CA ASN A 160 -0.62 -4.16 -5.37
C ASN A 160 -1.97 -4.81 -5.05
N LEU A 161 -2.92 -4.74 -5.98
CA LEU A 161 -4.27 -5.27 -5.75
C LEU A 161 -4.25 -6.80 -5.58
N HIS A 162 -4.92 -7.28 -4.54
CA HIS A 162 -5.08 -8.69 -4.22
C HIS A 162 -5.73 -9.47 -5.38
N ASP A 163 -6.79 -8.90 -5.98
CA ASP A 163 -7.54 -9.46 -7.12
C ASP A 163 -6.64 -9.89 -8.30
N GLN A 164 -5.54 -9.18 -8.51
CA GLN A 164 -4.59 -9.50 -9.58
C GLN A 164 -3.83 -10.80 -9.32
N PHE A 165 -3.55 -11.13 -8.07
CA PHE A 165 -2.91 -12.40 -7.70
C PHE A 165 -3.91 -13.56 -7.82
N GLU A 166 -5.16 -13.37 -7.39
CA GLU A 166 -6.23 -14.36 -7.54
C GLU A 166 -6.48 -14.72 -8.99
N ARG A 167 -6.52 -13.72 -9.88
CA ARG A 167 -6.67 -13.96 -11.32
C ARG A 167 -5.49 -14.73 -11.91
N LEU A 168 -4.25 -14.42 -11.50
CA LEU A 168 -3.08 -15.19 -11.93
C LEU A 168 -3.12 -16.64 -11.42
N ARG A 169 -3.69 -16.89 -10.24
CA ARG A 169 -3.90 -18.25 -9.71
C ARG A 169 -4.95 -19.00 -10.51
N ALA A 170 -6.10 -18.38 -10.78
CA ALA A 170 -7.16 -18.95 -11.61
C ALA A 170 -6.67 -19.30 -13.03
N GLU A 171 -5.73 -18.54 -13.58
CA GLU A 171 -5.09 -18.81 -14.88
C GLU A 171 -3.94 -19.83 -14.83
N GLY A 172 -3.56 -20.36 -13.65
CA GLY A 172 -2.42 -21.29 -13.50
C GLY A 172 -1.06 -20.64 -13.83
N ARG A 173 -0.95 -19.32 -13.69
CA ARG A 173 0.25 -18.54 -14.02
C ARG A 173 0.99 -18.01 -12.80
N TYR A 174 0.36 -18.03 -11.63
CA TYR A 174 0.92 -17.51 -10.39
C TYR A 174 2.21 -18.23 -9.98
N ASP A 175 2.23 -19.56 -9.96
CA ASP A 175 3.41 -20.32 -9.50
C ASP A 175 4.62 -20.07 -10.38
N ARG A 176 4.44 -20.11 -11.71
CA ARG A 176 5.51 -19.75 -12.66
C ARG A 176 6.03 -18.33 -12.44
N LEU A 177 5.14 -17.38 -12.17
CA LEU A 177 5.54 -16.00 -11.87
C LEU A 177 6.37 -15.94 -10.58
N ARG A 178 5.87 -16.56 -9.51
CA ARG A 178 6.51 -16.62 -8.20
C ARG A 178 7.89 -17.26 -8.28
N ASP A 179 8.00 -18.45 -8.87
CA ASP A 179 9.24 -19.20 -8.96
C ASP A 179 10.30 -18.39 -9.71
N SER A 180 9.89 -17.69 -10.78
CA SER A 180 10.76 -16.80 -11.53
C SER A 180 11.18 -15.54 -10.73
N ILE A 181 10.37 -15.06 -9.79
CA ILE A 181 10.76 -13.98 -8.86
C ILE A 181 11.76 -14.52 -7.84
N VAL A 182 11.51 -15.69 -7.27
CA VAL A 182 12.38 -16.34 -6.27
C VAL A 182 13.76 -16.60 -6.86
N GLU A 183 13.84 -17.20 -8.04
CA GLU A 183 15.10 -17.50 -8.72
C GLU A 183 15.94 -16.24 -8.94
N ARG A 184 15.31 -15.15 -9.42
CA ARG A 184 15.99 -13.87 -9.63
C ARG A 184 16.40 -13.20 -8.32
N ASP A 185 15.57 -13.29 -7.27
CA ASP A 185 15.90 -12.71 -5.96
C ASP A 185 17.09 -13.44 -5.34
N VAL A 186 17.14 -14.77 -5.43
CA VAL A 186 18.30 -15.56 -5.00
C VAL A 186 19.55 -15.18 -5.79
N ALA A 187 19.44 -15.04 -7.12
CA ALA A 187 20.57 -14.63 -7.96
C ALA A 187 21.11 -13.23 -7.58
N TRP A 188 20.25 -12.33 -7.10
CA TRP A 188 20.67 -10.97 -6.75
C TRP A 188 21.08 -10.80 -5.27
N ALA A 189 20.25 -11.30 -4.36
CA ALA A 189 20.43 -11.21 -2.92
C ALA A 189 21.42 -12.25 -2.37
N GLY A 190 21.63 -13.37 -3.08
CA GLY A 190 22.54 -14.45 -2.73
C GLY A 190 21.93 -15.51 -1.79
N SER A 191 20.67 -15.37 -1.38
CA SER A 191 19.99 -16.32 -0.51
C SER A 191 18.47 -16.28 -0.70
N VAL A 192 17.77 -17.35 -0.31
CA VAL A 192 16.30 -17.38 -0.27
C VAL A 192 15.79 -16.35 0.74
N ASN A 193 14.71 -15.64 0.39
CA ASN A 193 14.05 -14.73 1.31
C ASN A 193 13.25 -15.53 2.37
N PRO A 194 13.65 -15.50 3.67
CA PRO A 194 12.97 -16.26 4.72
C PRO A 194 11.54 -15.80 4.94
N MET A 195 11.18 -14.60 4.48
CA MET A 195 9.84 -14.06 4.60
C MET A 195 8.90 -14.49 3.46
N LEU A 196 9.40 -15.16 2.41
CA LEU A 196 8.52 -15.71 1.37
C LEU A 196 7.84 -16.97 1.90
N ALA A 197 6.66 -16.80 2.50
CA ALA A 197 5.76 -17.90 2.79
C ALA A 197 4.91 -18.25 1.56
N GLN A 198 4.46 -19.50 1.44
CA GLN A 198 3.43 -19.80 0.44
C GLN A 198 2.12 -19.10 0.84
N HIS A 199 1.28 -18.83 -0.15
CA HIS A 199 -0.01 -18.21 0.10
C HIS A 199 -0.87 -19.12 1.00
N GLY A 200 -1.47 -18.55 2.05
CA GLY A 200 -2.31 -19.29 3.00
C GLY A 200 -1.55 -19.98 4.13
N GLU A 201 -0.21 -19.93 4.18
CA GLU A 201 0.56 -20.52 5.29
C GLU A 201 0.83 -19.55 6.44
N ARG A 202 1.14 -18.30 6.12
CA ARG A 202 1.42 -17.23 7.10
C ARG A 202 0.81 -15.93 6.60
N SER A 203 0.37 -15.08 7.52
CA SER A 203 -0.16 -13.76 7.18
C SER A 203 0.81 -12.96 6.30
N ALA A 204 0.26 -12.36 5.24
CA ALA A 204 0.99 -11.45 4.35
C ALA A 204 1.53 -10.21 5.08
N ALA A 205 0.95 -9.82 6.23
CA ALA A 205 1.37 -8.67 7.03
C ALA A 205 2.87 -8.73 7.37
N ARG A 206 3.37 -9.92 7.70
CA ARG A 206 4.79 -10.17 8.02
C ARG A 206 5.75 -9.80 6.88
N GLN A 207 5.26 -9.71 5.65
CA GLN A 207 6.07 -9.49 4.45
C GLN A 207 6.09 -8.03 3.97
N PHE A 208 5.23 -7.17 4.54
CA PHE A 208 5.01 -5.83 4.00
C PHE A 208 6.25 -4.95 4.09
N SER A 209 6.89 -4.89 5.27
CA SER A 209 8.11 -4.09 5.49
C SER A 209 9.32 -4.63 4.74
N GLY A 210 9.35 -5.94 4.46
CA GLY A 210 10.52 -6.63 3.90
C GLY A 210 11.58 -7.00 4.94
N ARG A 211 11.35 -6.68 6.23
CA ARG A 211 12.20 -7.08 7.36
C ARG A 211 12.00 -8.56 7.67
N ALA A 212 13.07 -9.26 8.06
CA ALA A 212 12.94 -10.58 8.65
C ALA A 212 12.41 -10.46 10.09
N VAL A 213 11.26 -11.06 10.38
CA VAL A 213 10.61 -10.98 11.70
C VAL A 213 10.61 -12.35 12.38
N PRO A 214 10.73 -12.41 13.73
CA PRO A 214 10.69 -13.68 14.46
C PRO A 214 9.28 -14.31 14.44
N ASP A 215 9.19 -15.57 14.84
CA ASP A 215 7.92 -16.32 14.83
C ASP A 215 6.88 -15.71 15.80
N ASP A 216 7.30 -15.09 16.89
CA ASP A 216 6.44 -14.40 17.87
C ASP A 216 6.08 -12.95 17.49
N TRP A 217 6.47 -12.49 16.29
CA TRP A 217 6.10 -11.16 15.80
C TRP A 217 4.58 -11.00 15.68
N VAL A 218 4.08 -9.89 16.18
CA VAL A 218 2.66 -9.51 16.11
C VAL A 218 2.52 -8.22 15.31
N CYS A 219 1.54 -8.18 14.43
CA CYS A 219 1.25 -6.99 13.65
C CYS A 219 0.70 -5.86 14.56
N PRO A 220 1.25 -4.64 14.51
CA PRO A 220 0.74 -3.54 15.33
C PRO A 220 -0.56 -2.91 14.78
N TYR A 221 -0.97 -3.30 13.57
CA TYR A 221 -2.21 -2.82 12.95
C TYR A 221 -3.41 -3.34 13.72
N ARG A 222 -4.36 -2.44 14.00
CA ARG A 222 -5.65 -2.78 14.59
C ARG A 222 -6.73 -2.12 13.78
N ARG A 223 -7.57 -2.91 13.13
CA ARG A 223 -8.69 -2.34 12.40
C ARG A 223 -9.70 -1.75 13.39
N ARG A 224 -10.14 -0.51 13.14
CA ARG A 224 -11.31 0.04 13.82
C ARG A 224 -12.57 -0.59 13.23
N GLU A 225 -13.36 -1.22 14.09
CA GLU A 225 -14.70 -1.67 13.75
C GLU A 225 -15.64 -0.46 13.63
N GLY A 226 -16.43 -0.44 12.57
CA GLY A 226 -17.50 0.55 12.38
C GLY A 226 -17.10 1.78 11.56
N ALA A 227 -17.96 2.12 10.60
CA ALA A 227 -18.19 3.52 10.30
C ALA A 227 -18.82 4.14 11.55
N THR A 228 -18.51 5.39 11.89
CA THR A 228 -19.36 6.12 12.82
C THR A 228 -20.77 6.09 12.22
N GLU A 229 -21.71 5.43 12.89
CA GLU A 229 -23.12 5.53 12.52
C GLU A 229 -23.48 7.01 12.66
N TRP A 230 -23.60 7.69 11.53
CA TRP A 230 -24.07 9.06 11.50
C TRP A 230 -25.58 9.00 11.36
N ASP A 231 -26.27 9.45 12.42
CA ASP A 231 -27.72 9.58 12.38
C ASP A 231 -28.08 10.70 11.40
N ALA A 232 -28.51 10.30 10.20
CA ALA A 232 -28.91 11.25 9.16
C ALA A 232 -30.07 12.16 9.60
N GLN A 233 -30.94 11.72 10.52
CA GLN A 233 -32.01 12.54 11.07
C GLN A 233 -31.45 13.58 12.03
N GLN A 234 -30.50 13.20 12.88
CA GLN A 234 -29.79 14.12 13.77
C GLN A 234 -28.99 15.15 12.97
N VAL A 235 -28.20 14.71 11.97
CA VAL A 235 -27.47 15.62 11.09
C VAL A 235 -28.42 16.58 10.39
N ALA A 236 -29.56 16.10 9.86
CA ALA A 236 -30.56 16.97 9.26
C ALA A 236 -31.20 17.94 10.28
N ALA A 237 -31.38 17.54 11.54
CA ALA A 237 -31.85 18.41 12.61
C ALA A 237 -30.83 19.50 12.96
N ASP A 238 -29.55 19.14 13.07
CA ASP A 238 -28.43 20.06 13.34
C ASP A 238 -28.24 21.06 12.18
N LEU A 239 -28.35 20.58 10.94
CA LEU A 239 -28.35 21.44 9.76
C LEU A 239 -29.50 22.44 9.79
N ARG A 240 -30.71 22.00 10.15
CA ARG A 240 -31.89 22.86 10.29
C ARG A 240 -31.79 23.84 11.46
N SER A 241 -31.09 23.48 12.53
CA SER A 241 -30.88 24.33 13.70
C SER A 241 -29.71 25.32 13.55
N GLY A 242 -29.05 25.32 12.38
CA GLY A 242 -28.05 26.34 12.03
C GLY A 242 -26.61 25.93 12.34
N ALA A 243 -26.29 24.64 12.43
CA ALA A 243 -24.92 24.14 12.71
C ALA A 243 -23.82 24.61 11.71
N PHE A 244 -24.18 25.26 10.61
CA PHE A 244 -23.24 25.91 9.66
C PHE A 244 -23.36 27.43 9.58
N LEU A 245 -24.28 28.05 10.32
CA LEU A 245 -24.37 29.50 10.39
C LEU A 245 -23.28 29.97 11.35
N ALA A 246 -22.15 30.41 10.79
CA ALA A 246 -21.16 31.17 11.55
C ALA A 246 -21.91 32.31 12.25
N GLY A 247 -21.98 32.24 13.59
CA GLY A 247 -22.56 33.32 14.37
C GLY A 247 -21.91 34.62 13.92
N GLN A 248 -22.72 35.62 13.58
CA GLN A 248 -22.20 36.93 13.25
C GLN A 248 -21.30 37.36 14.40
N MET A 249 -20.00 37.46 14.13
CA MET A 249 -19.08 38.16 15.00
C MET A 249 -19.49 39.63 14.94
N GLU A 250 -20.37 40.04 15.85
CA GLU A 250 -20.58 41.46 16.15
C GLU A 250 -19.26 42.01 16.73
N GLY A 251 -18.78 43.09 16.11
CA GLY A 251 -17.52 43.76 16.44
C GLY A 251 -17.60 44.73 17.60
#